data_AF-A0A812KUD9-F1
#
_entry.id   AF-A0A812KUD9-F1
#
_cell.length_a   1.000
_cell.length_b   1.000
_cell.length_c   1.000
_cell.angle_alpha   90.00
_cell.angle_beta   90.00
_cell.angle_gamma   90.00
#
_symmetry.space_group_name_H-M   'P 1'
#
loop_
_entity.id
_entity.type
_entity.pdbx_description
1 polymer ?
#
loop_
_entity_poly.entity_id
_entity_poly.type
_entity_poly.pdbx_seq_one_letter_code
_entity_poly.pdbx_strand_id
1 'polypeptide(L)'
;LELAVDSFAVHFFSAGDMEAAVMSWNVVQATLRQTSSKLSDFLVLLASSCIAALILFAYQVTSMTLSDERVAVLDIVMWTGWLYSPLLLFLYVLSTSAAVTEKVDRLVPLVNSWSFDGQAVLDETRQYVVQYILHSRAGFYARGIRITASNVQKLSYYFAAGSFGLLANLWQ
;
A
#
# COMPACT_ATOMS: atom_id res chain seq x y z
N LEU A 1 -12.09 4.50 -0.40
CA LEU A 1 -11.34 5.15 0.70
C LEU A 1 -10.61 6.41 0.25
N GLU A 2 -10.01 6.43 -0.95
CA GLU A 2 -9.50 7.70 -1.53
C GLU A 2 -10.58 8.79 -1.58
N LEU A 3 -11.79 8.43 -2.01
CA LEU A 3 -12.94 9.33 -2.03
C LEU A 3 -13.30 9.91 -0.66
N ALA A 4 -13.05 9.17 0.43
CA ALA A 4 -13.32 9.68 1.79
C ALA A 4 -12.33 10.77 2.18
N VAL A 5 -11.07 10.63 1.77
CA VAL A 5 -10.02 11.65 1.95
C VAL A 5 -10.32 12.87 1.07
N ASP A 6 -10.75 12.66 -0.17
CA ASP A 6 -11.15 13.75 -1.09
C ASP A 6 -12.38 14.50 -0.58
N SER A 7 -13.40 13.76 -0.14
CA SER A 7 -14.62 14.34 0.41
C SER A 7 -14.31 15.18 1.66
N PHE A 8 -13.38 14.72 2.51
CA PHE A 8 -12.91 15.52 3.63
C PHE A 8 -12.25 16.81 3.15
N ALA A 9 -11.32 16.74 2.20
CA ALA A 9 -10.61 17.91 1.69
C ALA A 9 -11.56 18.95 1.07
N VAL A 10 -12.55 18.50 0.29
CA VAL A 10 -13.57 19.37 -0.32
C VAL A 10 -14.47 19.99 0.75
N HIS A 11 -14.93 19.21 1.72
CA HIS A 11 -15.82 19.73 2.77
C HIS A 11 -15.11 20.73 3.67
N PHE A 12 -13.84 20.44 4.03
CA PHE A 12 -12.99 21.36 4.77
C PHE A 12 -12.81 22.69 4.03
N PHE A 13 -12.53 22.64 2.73
CA PHE A 13 -12.39 23.82 1.90
C PHE A 13 -13.69 24.65 1.80
N SER A 14 -14.84 23.98 1.68
CA SER A 14 -16.12 24.66 1.51
C SER A 14 -16.69 25.26 2.80
N ALA A 15 -16.49 24.61 3.94
CA ALA A 15 -17.11 25.02 5.19
C ALA A 15 -16.25 26.02 5.99
N GLY A 16 -14.92 25.90 5.92
CA GLY A 16 -13.99 26.72 6.71
C GLY A 16 -14.09 26.51 8.23
N ASP A 17 -14.90 25.56 8.70
CA ASP A 17 -15.11 25.27 10.11
C ASP A 17 -14.09 24.23 10.61
N MET A 18 -13.20 24.68 11.49
CA MET A 18 -12.11 23.88 12.05
C MET A 18 -12.61 22.81 13.04
N GLU A 19 -13.70 23.04 13.76
CA GLU A 19 -14.24 22.07 14.72
C GLU A 19 -14.93 20.92 13.98
N ALA A 20 -15.74 21.26 12.97
CA ALA A 20 -16.34 20.28 12.06
C ALA A 20 -15.27 19.46 11.32
N ALA A 21 -14.14 20.08 10.97
CA ALA A 21 -13.00 19.40 10.35
C ALA A 21 -12.43 18.29 11.23
N VAL A 22 -12.18 18.58 12.52
CA VAL A 22 -11.60 17.59 13.45
C VAL A 22 -12.54 16.40 13.60
N MET A 23 -13.85 16.64 13.71
CA MET A 23 -14.85 15.59 13.81
C MET A 23 -14.93 14.73 12.54
N SER A 24 -14.94 15.37 11.36
CA SER A 24 -14.94 14.67 10.07
C SER A 24 -13.67 13.85 9.87
N TRP A 25 -12.50 14.40 10.23
CA TRP A 25 -11.23 13.69 10.16
C TRP A 25 -11.19 12.47 11.08
N ASN A 26 -11.73 12.58 12.29
CA ASN A 26 -11.81 11.46 13.22
C ASN A 26 -12.61 10.28 12.62
N VAL A 27 -13.70 10.54 11.88
CA VAL A 27 -14.47 9.50 11.17
C VAL A 27 -13.62 8.85 10.06
N VAL A 28 -12.90 9.65 9.27
CA VAL A 28 -12.01 9.14 8.21
C VAL A 28 -10.90 8.28 8.82
N GLN A 29 -10.25 8.76 9.87
CA GLN A 29 -9.20 8.03 10.60
C GLN A 29 -9.74 6.71 11.16
N ALA A 30 -10.89 6.72 11.83
CA ALA A 30 -11.50 5.52 12.39
C ALA A 30 -11.80 4.49 11.30
N THR A 31 -12.35 4.93 10.17
CA THR A 31 -12.67 4.08 9.02
C THR A 31 -11.38 3.48 8.42
N LEU A 32 -10.36 4.30 8.18
CA LEU A 32 -9.06 3.83 7.67
C LEU A 32 -8.44 2.81 8.61
N ARG A 33 -8.47 3.06 9.93
CA ARG A 33 -7.91 2.14 10.94
C ARG A 33 -8.67 0.82 10.97
N GLN A 34 -10.00 0.86 10.90
CA GLN A 34 -10.83 -0.35 10.86
C GLN A 34 -10.59 -1.16 9.58
N THR A 35 -10.60 -0.53 8.41
CA THR A 35 -10.33 -1.21 7.14
C THR A 35 -8.90 -1.75 7.12
N SER A 36 -7.93 -0.97 7.58
CA SER A 36 -6.54 -1.40 7.69
C SER A 36 -6.37 -2.62 8.59
N SER A 37 -7.03 -2.67 9.74
CA SER A 37 -6.95 -3.82 10.64
C SER A 37 -7.49 -5.08 9.98
N LYS A 38 -8.60 -4.99 9.24
CA LYS A 38 -9.17 -6.13 8.52
C LYS A 38 -8.30 -6.54 7.34
N LEU A 39 -7.79 -5.57 6.58
CA LEU A 39 -6.93 -5.80 5.43
C LEU A 39 -5.59 -6.42 5.85
N SER A 40 -5.07 -6.06 7.02
CA SER A 40 -3.80 -6.59 7.53
C SER A 40 -3.79 -8.12 7.61
N ASP A 41 -4.87 -8.76 8.06
CA ASP A 41 -4.90 -10.22 8.18
C ASP A 41 -4.93 -10.89 6.80
N PHE A 42 -5.69 -10.34 5.85
CA PHE A 42 -5.69 -10.80 4.46
C PHE A 42 -4.34 -10.62 3.79
N LEU A 43 -3.64 -9.50 4.05
CA LEU A 43 -2.31 -9.25 3.51
C LEU A 43 -1.28 -10.23 4.05
N VAL A 44 -1.34 -10.60 5.33
CA VAL A 44 -0.44 -11.60 5.90
C VAL A 44 -0.69 -12.97 5.27
N LEU A 45 -1.95 -13.37 5.13
CA LEU A 45 -2.31 -14.62 4.49
C LEU A 45 -1.83 -14.65 3.04
N LEU A 46 -2.10 -13.59 2.27
CA LEU A 46 -1.69 -13.50 0.87
C LEU A 46 -0.16 -13.46 0.71
N ALA A 47 0.55 -12.74 1.59
CA ALA A 47 2.01 -12.72 1.62
C ALA A 47 2.58 -14.12 1.89
N SER A 48 2.00 -14.85 2.87
CA SER A 48 2.44 -16.22 3.17
C SER A 48 2.22 -17.17 2.00
N SER A 49 1.09 -17.05 1.29
CA SER A 49 0.81 -17.81 0.07
C SER A 49 1.79 -17.48 -1.06
N CYS A 50 2.14 -16.21 -1.25
CA CYS A 50 3.13 -15.81 -2.26
C CYS A 50 4.52 -16.38 -1.95
N ILE A 51 4.94 -16.35 -0.68
CA ILE A 51 6.22 -16.92 -0.25
C ILE A 51 6.22 -18.44 -0.43
N ALA A 52 5.15 -19.13 -0.04
CA ALA A 52 5.03 -20.57 -0.24
C ALA A 52 5.08 -20.94 -1.73
N ALA A 53 4.37 -20.21 -2.59
CA ALA A 53 4.39 -20.42 -4.04
C ALA A 53 5.81 -20.20 -4.62
N LEU A 54 6.53 -19.17 -4.17
CA LEU A 54 7.92 -18.94 -4.57
C LEU A 54 8.85 -20.09 -4.14
N ILE A 55 8.70 -20.60 -2.92
CA ILE A 55 9.53 -21.71 -2.42
C ILE A 55 9.27 -22.98 -3.24
N LEU A 56 8.01 -23.29 -3.53
CA LEU A 56 7.64 -24.43 -4.37
C LEU A 56 8.20 -24.27 -5.80
N PHE A 57 8.12 -23.07 -6.36
CA PHE A 57 8.71 -22.77 -7.66
C PHE A 57 10.24 -22.91 -7.65
N ALA A 58 10.92 -22.39 -6.63
CA ALA A 58 12.37 -22.54 -6.50
C ALA A 58 12.80 -24.00 -6.35
N TYR A 59 12.06 -24.80 -5.57
CA TYR A 59 12.28 -26.23 -5.44
C TYR A 59 12.10 -26.95 -6.77
N GLN A 60 11.04 -26.64 -7.51
CA GLN A 60 10.77 -27.18 -8.84
C GLN A 60 11.96 -26.93 -9.77
N VAL A 61 12.38 -25.66 -9.90
CA VAL A 61 13.50 -25.24 -10.74
C VAL A 61 14.76 -26.02 -10.40
N THR A 62 15.10 -26.09 -9.10
CA THR A 62 16.32 -26.78 -8.65
C THR A 62 16.26 -28.29 -8.93
N SER A 63 15.10 -28.92 -8.71
CA SER A 63 14.92 -30.35 -8.98
C SER A 63 15.03 -30.68 -10.47
N MET A 64 14.54 -29.80 -11.35
CA MET A 64 14.63 -29.96 -12.80
C MET A 64 16.07 -29.84 -13.30
N THR A 65 16.81 -28.84 -12.81
CA THR A 65 18.24 -28.66 -13.14
C THR A 65 19.08 -29.88 -12.74
N LEU A 66 18.71 -30.59 -11.67
CA LEU A 66 19.42 -31.79 -11.22
C LEU A 66 19.07 -33.07 -12.01
N SER A 67 17.83 -33.18 -12.51
CA SER A 67 17.33 -34.39 -13.20
C SER A 67 17.57 -34.40 -14.72
N ASP A 68 18.06 -33.30 -15.31
CA ASP A 68 18.29 -33.12 -16.76
C ASP A 68 17.03 -33.44 -17.61
N GLU A 69 15.85 -33.21 -17.05
CA GLU A 69 14.58 -33.38 -17.77
C GLU A 69 14.26 -32.12 -18.58
N ARG A 70 14.03 -32.30 -19.89
CA ARG A 70 13.58 -31.20 -20.76
C ARG A 70 12.14 -30.82 -20.44
N VAL A 71 11.97 -29.64 -19.87
CA VAL A 71 10.65 -29.08 -19.56
C VAL A 71 9.99 -28.52 -20.81
N ALA A 72 8.71 -28.83 -21.02
CA ALA A 72 7.94 -28.19 -22.07
C ALA A 72 7.72 -26.71 -21.73
N VAL A 73 7.92 -25.81 -22.69
CA VAL A 73 7.69 -24.36 -22.52
C VAL A 73 6.29 -24.06 -21.98
N LEU A 74 5.30 -24.88 -22.34
CA LEU A 74 3.92 -24.76 -21.89
C LEU A 74 3.80 -24.93 -20.37
N ASP A 75 4.54 -25.86 -19.78
CA ASP A 75 4.56 -26.06 -18.33
C ASP A 75 5.16 -24.83 -17.64
N ILE A 76 6.31 -24.32 -18.12
CA ILE A 76 6.92 -23.11 -17.56
C ILE A 76 5.94 -21.93 -17.57
N VAL A 77 5.22 -21.72 -18.66
CA VAL A 77 4.23 -20.64 -18.78
C VAL A 77 3.06 -20.84 -17.80
N MET A 78 2.54 -22.06 -17.70
CA MET A 78 1.40 -22.35 -16.80
C MET A 78 1.77 -22.15 -15.33
N TRP A 79 2.98 -22.57 -14.95
CA TRP A 79 3.53 -22.43 -13.60
C TRP A 79 3.78 -20.96 -13.25
N THR A 80 4.36 -20.22 -14.20
CA THR A 80 4.58 -18.78 -14.07
C THR A 80 3.25 -18.04 -13.92
N GLY A 81 2.24 -18.39 -14.73
CA GLY A 81 0.90 -17.81 -14.63
C GLY A 81 0.27 -18.04 -13.24
N TRP A 82 0.43 -19.24 -12.69
CA TRP A 82 -0.11 -19.56 -11.36
C TRP A 82 0.62 -18.84 -10.24
N LEU A 83 1.95 -18.69 -10.33
CA LEU A 83 2.77 -17.95 -9.37
C LEU A 83 2.47 -16.45 -9.38
N TYR A 84 2.39 -15.85 -10.57
CA TYR A 84 2.26 -14.40 -10.70
C TYR A 84 0.84 -13.88 -10.41
N SER A 85 -0.21 -14.69 -10.57
CA SER A 85 -1.58 -14.28 -10.27
C SER A 85 -1.79 -13.79 -8.82
N PRO A 86 -1.49 -14.57 -7.75
CA PRO A 86 -1.59 -14.10 -6.37
C PRO A 86 -0.59 -13.00 -6.04
N LEU A 87 0.59 -13.02 -6.68
CA LEU A 87 1.62 -11.99 -6.49
C LEU A 87 1.16 -10.62 -7.00
N LEU A 88 0.57 -10.57 -8.19
CA LEU A 88 0.03 -9.34 -8.76
C LEU A 88 -1.13 -8.80 -7.93
N LEU A 89 -2.03 -9.68 -7.46
CA LEU A 89 -3.09 -9.29 -6.53
C LEU A 89 -2.51 -8.70 -5.24
N PHE A 90 -1.49 -9.33 -4.67
CA PHE A 90 -0.82 -8.86 -3.47
C PHE A 90 -0.18 -7.48 -3.65
N LEU A 91 0.62 -7.31 -4.71
CA LEU A 91 1.27 -6.05 -5.02
C LEU A 91 0.26 -4.96 -5.36
N TYR A 92 -0.85 -5.30 -6.03
CA TYR A 92 -1.94 -4.37 -6.31
C TYR A 92 -2.58 -3.84 -5.02
N VAL A 93 -2.99 -4.73 -4.12
CA VAL A 93 -3.61 -4.34 -2.85
C VAL A 93 -2.66 -3.49 -2.00
N LEU A 94 -1.37 -3.86 -1.95
CA LEU A 94 -0.35 -3.06 -1.27
C LEU A 94 -0.15 -1.69 -1.91
N SER A 95 -0.12 -1.61 -3.24
CA SER A 95 0.03 -0.36 -4.00
C SER A 95 -1.15 0.59 -3.76
N THR A 96 -2.38 0.09 -3.82
CA THR A 96 -3.58 0.88 -3.51
C THR A 96 -3.58 1.37 -2.06
N SER A 97 -3.18 0.51 -1.12
CA SER A 97 -3.08 0.87 0.30
C SER A 97 -2.01 1.95 0.56
N ALA A 98 -0.88 1.84 -0.14
CA ALA A 98 0.19 2.84 -0.12
C ALA A 98 -0.28 4.18 -0.71
N ALA A 99 -0.99 4.16 -1.83
CA ALA A 99 -1.50 5.37 -2.48
C ALA A 99 -2.43 6.17 -1.56
N VAL A 100 -3.35 5.50 -0.87
CA VAL A 100 -4.22 6.14 0.14
C VAL A 100 -3.40 6.75 1.27
N THR A 101 -2.37 6.02 1.74
CA THR A 101 -1.52 6.49 2.84
C THR A 101 -0.72 7.73 2.45
N GLU A 102 -0.14 7.75 1.25
CA GLU A 102 0.54 8.95 0.74
C GLU A 102 -0.42 10.12 0.52
N LYS A 103 -1.64 9.85 0.07
CA LYS A 103 -2.66 10.88 -0.13
C LYS A 103 -3.02 11.55 1.20
N VAL A 104 -3.15 10.76 2.27
CA VAL A 104 -3.32 11.27 3.63
C VAL A 104 -2.12 12.11 4.08
N ASP A 105 -0.89 11.68 3.79
CA ASP A 105 0.31 12.47 4.14
C ASP A 105 0.37 13.81 3.41
N ARG A 106 -0.11 13.87 2.16
CA ARG A 106 -0.17 15.10 1.34
C ARG A 106 -1.28 16.06 1.77
N LEU A 107 -2.24 15.59 2.55
CA LEU A 107 -3.33 16.43 3.06
C LEU A 107 -2.83 17.47 4.07
N VAL A 108 -1.85 17.12 4.90
CA VAL A 108 -1.25 18.01 5.91
C VAL A 108 -0.67 19.29 5.28
N PRO A 109 0.24 19.22 4.29
CA PRO A 109 0.75 20.42 3.64
C PRO A 109 -0.33 21.17 2.85
N LEU A 110 -1.32 20.46 2.28
CA LEU A 110 -2.45 21.09 1.59
C LEU A 110 -3.23 22.00 2.56
N VAL A 111 -3.63 21.45 3.71
CA VAL A 111 -4.34 22.20 4.77
C VAL A 111 -3.52 23.39 5.26
N ASN A 112 -2.21 23.20 5.44
CA ASN A 112 -1.31 24.26 5.89
C ASN A 112 -1.15 25.39 4.86
N SER A 113 -1.22 25.07 3.57
CA SER A 113 -1.05 26.04 2.48
C SER A 113 -2.30 26.86 2.16
N TRP A 114 -3.48 26.49 2.68
CA TRP A 114 -4.72 27.21 2.40
C TRP A 114 -4.79 28.56 3.10
N SER A 115 -4.97 29.64 2.33
CA SER A 115 -5.30 30.98 2.82
C SER A 115 -6.79 31.23 2.65
N PHE A 116 -7.54 31.28 3.76
CA PHE A 116 -8.99 31.50 3.72
C PHE A 116 -9.36 32.97 3.49
N ASP A 117 -8.59 33.92 4.04
CA ASP A 117 -8.96 35.35 4.05
C ASP A 117 -7.95 36.30 3.39
N GLY A 118 -6.96 35.79 2.65
CA GLY A 118 -5.91 36.62 2.03
C GLY A 118 -4.99 37.36 3.01
N GLN A 119 -5.30 37.33 4.31
CA GLN A 119 -4.42 37.76 5.38
C GLN A 119 -3.49 36.60 5.73
N ALA A 120 -2.20 36.77 5.46
CA ALA A 120 -1.14 35.79 5.69
C ALA A 120 -0.77 35.62 7.17
N VAL A 121 -1.72 35.78 8.10
CA VAL A 121 -1.50 35.53 9.53
C VAL A 121 -1.71 34.04 9.78
N LEU A 122 -0.77 33.45 10.51
CA LEU A 122 -0.80 32.04 10.87
C LEU A 122 -1.94 31.82 11.88
N ASP A 123 -3.04 31.21 11.44
CA ASP A 123 -4.17 30.90 12.32
C ASP A 123 -3.85 29.70 13.22
N GLU A 124 -3.86 29.92 14.55
CA GLU A 124 -3.59 28.90 15.56
C GLU A 124 -4.55 27.70 15.44
N THR A 125 -5.81 27.94 15.06
CA THR A 125 -6.82 26.89 14.92
C THR A 125 -6.51 25.96 13.74
N ARG A 126 -6.04 26.53 12.62
CA ARG A 126 -5.56 25.75 11.47
C ARG A 126 -4.33 24.93 11.85
N GLN A 127 -3.39 25.52 12.59
CA GLN A 127 -2.21 24.80 13.05
C GLN A 127 -2.58 23.62 13.95
N TYR A 128 -3.60 23.78 14.82
CA TYR A 128 -4.15 22.68 15.61
C TYR A 128 -4.69 21.55 14.72
N VAL A 129 -5.48 21.87 13.69
CA VAL A 129 -6.01 20.85 12.74
C VAL A 129 -4.88 20.13 12.01
N VAL A 130 -3.89 20.87 11.50
CA VAL A 130 -2.71 20.31 10.82
C VAL A 130 -1.95 19.37 11.77
N GLN A 131 -1.71 19.79 13.01
CA GLN A 131 -1.06 18.96 14.03
C GLN A 131 -1.91 17.74 14.37
N TYR A 132 -3.23 17.88 14.50
CA TYR A 132 -4.14 16.77 14.77
C TYR A 132 -4.07 15.72 13.66
N ILE A 133 -4.17 16.14 12.39
CA ILE A 133 -4.04 15.25 11.22
C ILE A 133 -2.67 14.55 11.24
N LEU A 134 -1.58 15.30 11.46
CA LEU A 134 -0.23 14.75 11.48
C LEU A 134 -0.02 13.71 12.59
N HIS A 135 -0.47 14.00 13.81
CA HIS A 135 -0.32 13.11 14.97
C HIS A 135 -1.31 11.94 14.94
N SER A 136 -2.44 12.08 14.27
CA SER A 136 -3.41 10.99 14.07
C SER A 136 -2.82 9.79 13.32
N ARG A 137 -1.74 10.03 12.55
CA ARG A 137 -1.01 9.01 11.77
C ARG A 137 -1.95 8.14 10.94
N ALA A 138 -3.03 8.72 10.39
CA ALA A 138 -3.99 7.98 9.59
C ALA A 138 -3.34 7.38 8.32
N GLY A 139 -3.86 6.25 7.87
CA GLY A 139 -3.34 5.50 6.74
C GLY A 139 -3.49 4.00 6.92
N PHE A 140 -2.89 3.24 6.02
CA PHE A 140 -2.89 1.79 6.08
C PHE A 140 -1.67 1.24 6.81
N TYR A 141 -1.94 0.23 7.61
CA TYR A 141 -1.00 -0.51 8.44
C TYR A 141 -1.20 -2.01 8.24
N ALA A 142 -0.10 -2.74 8.05
CA ALA A 142 -0.06 -4.19 8.14
C ALA A 142 0.75 -4.58 9.38
N ARG A 143 0.11 -5.26 10.35
CA ARG A 143 0.75 -5.69 11.62
C ARG A 143 1.53 -4.57 12.34
N GLY A 144 0.97 -3.36 12.34
CA GLY A 144 1.59 -2.18 12.98
C GLY A 144 2.62 -1.44 12.11
N ILE A 145 2.99 -1.98 10.94
CA ILE A 145 3.89 -1.33 10.00
C ILE A 145 3.07 -0.51 9.01
N ARG A 146 3.38 0.78 8.89
CA ARG A 146 2.73 1.68 7.92
C ARG A 146 3.12 1.30 6.49
N ILE A 147 2.13 1.15 5.61
CA ILE A 147 2.35 0.82 4.20
C ILE A 147 2.64 2.10 3.43
N THR A 148 3.82 2.19 2.82
CA THR A 148 4.28 3.34 2.02
C THR A 148 4.67 2.87 0.63
N ALA A 149 4.66 3.75 -0.39
CA ALA A 149 5.03 3.33 -1.75
C ALA A 149 6.48 2.86 -1.81
N SER A 150 7.37 3.44 -0.99
CA SER A 150 8.76 2.97 -0.86
C SER A 150 8.83 1.50 -0.40
N ASN A 151 8.00 1.09 0.56
CA ASN A 151 7.96 -0.31 1.02
C ASN A 151 7.48 -1.24 -0.11
N VAL A 152 6.45 -0.82 -0.85
CA VAL A 152 5.90 -1.61 -1.97
C VAL A 152 6.90 -1.73 -3.12
N GLN A 153 7.63 -0.66 -3.45
CA GLN A 153 8.67 -0.67 -4.48
C GLN A 153 9.81 -1.62 -4.12
N LYS A 154 10.30 -1.57 -2.87
CA LYS A 154 11.34 -2.51 -2.39
C LYS A 154 10.87 -3.96 -2.48
N LEU A 155 9.64 -4.21 -2.07
CA LEU A 155 9.06 -5.55 -2.13
C LEU A 155 8.93 -6.05 -3.56
N SER A 156 8.40 -5.22 -4.46
CA SER A 156 8.32 -5.49 -5.90
C SER A 156 9.70 -5.82 -6.49
N TYR A 157 10.73 -5.05 -6.13
CA TYR A 157 12.10 -5.30 -6.55
C TYR A 157 12.62 -6.66 -6.09
N TYR A 158 12.41 -7.03 -4.81
CA TYR A 158 12.85 -8.34 -4.30
C TYR A 158 12.15 -9.50 -5.01
N PHE A 159 10.84 -9.39 -5.27
CA PHE A 159 10.11 -10.40 -6.04
C PHE A 159 10.62 -10.49 -7.48
N ALA A 160 10.81 -9.36 -8.17
CA ALA A 160 11.31 -9.34 -9.54
C ALA A 160 12.73 -9.92 -9.65
N ALA A 161 13.63 -9.55 -8.74
CA ALA A 161 15.00 -10.06 -8.69
C ALA A 161 15.04 -11.56 -8.39
N GLY A 162 14.23 -12.03 -7.43
CA GLY A 162 14.10 -13.44 -7.10
C GLY A 162 13.59 -14.28 -8.27
N SER A 163 12.49 -13.84 -8.90
CA SER A 163 11.94 -14.52 -10.08
C SER A 163 12.92 -14.53 -11.26
N PHE A 164 13.61 -13.41 -11.51
CA PHE A 164 14.62 -13.34 -12.56
C PHE A 164 15.77 -14.33 -12.32
N GLY A 165 16.28 -14.42 -11.08
CA GLY A 165 17.33 -15.38 -10.74
C GLY A 165 16.89 -16.83 -10.96
N LEU A 166 15.66 -17.18 -10.60
CA LEU A 166 15.12 -18.53 -10.82
C LEU A 166 14.94 -18.84 -12.30
N LEU A 167 14.40 -17.90 -13.08
CA LEU A 167 14.21 -18.08 -14.52
C LEU A 167 15.55 -18.14 -15.28
N ALA A 168 16.55 -17.39 -14.84
CA ALA A 168 17.89 -17.43 -15.44
C ALA A 168 18.54 -18.81 -15.28
N ASN A 169 18.37 -19.45 -14.12
CA ASN A 169 18.88 -20.81 -13.85
C ASN A 169 18.16 -21.90 -14.66
N LEU A 170 16.91 -21.67 -15.09
CA LEU A 170 16.19 -22.61 -15.97
C LEU A 170 16.71 -22.61 -17.41
N TRP A 171 17.39 -21.55 -17.85
CA TRP A 171 17.86 -21.40 -19.23
C TRP A 171 19.29 -21.95 -19.44
N GLN A 172 20.03 -22.16 -18.36
CA GLN A 172 21.40 -22.70 -18.40
C GLN A 172 21.38 -24.23 -18.47
#